data_AF-A0A674NIU8-F1
#
_entry.id   AF-A0A674NIU8-F1
#
_cell.length_a   1.000
_cell.length_b   1.000
_cell.length_c   1.000
_cell.angle_alpha   90.00
_cell.angle_beta   90.00
_cell.angle_gamma   90.00
#
_symmetry.space_group_name_H-M   'P 1'
#
loop_
_entity.id
_entity.type
_entity.pdbx_description
1 polymer ?
#
loop_
_entity_poly.entity_id
_entity_poly.type
_entity_poly.pdbx_seq_one_letter_code
_entity_poly.pdbx_strand_id
1 'polypeptide(L)'
;GSHSRMFSTVDRTCLASFSVVSRAQWGAAPPKRRENLTGPAQKVVIHHTALFLVGFDGTVFEGRGWGVVGAHAKGFNNESLGIAFMGNFNNDTPSSEAVLSVRQLLHSGVSQGFLCPDFALMGHRDLSATECPGANLYAALPKLKLRP
;
A
#
# COMPACT_ATOMS: atom_id res chain seq x y z
N GLY A 1 5.02 15.56 -44.96
CA GLY A 1 5.97 15.43 -43.83
C GLY A 1 5.18 15.36 -42.54
N SER A 2 4.74 14.17 -42.18
CA SER A 2 3.90 13.87 -41.01
C SER A 2 4.78 13.60 -39.78
N HIS A 3 4.73 14.49 -38.79
CA HIS A 3 5.32 14.24 -37.47
C HIS A 3 4.29 13.55 -36.58
N SER A 4 4.20 12.22 -36.68
CA SER A 4 3.56 11.41 -35.63
C SER A 4 4.55 11.25 -34.47
N ARG A 5 4.21 11.84 -33.32
CA ARG A 5 4.91 11.60 -32.07
C ARG A 5 4.77 10.11 -31.73
N MET A 6 5.90 9.42 -31.64
CA MET A 6 5.99 8.08 -31.07
C MET A 6 5.52 8.16 -29.61
N PHE A 7 4.29 7.70 -29.35
CA PHE A 7 3.93 7.23 -28.02
C PHE A 7 4.76 5.96 -27.79
N SER A 8 5.76 6.09 -26.92
CA SER A 8 6.54 4.99 -26.37
C SER A 8 5.60 3.88 -25.93
N THR A 9 5.85 2.69 -26.46
CA THR A 9 5.26 1.41 -26.11
C THR A 9 5.51 1.14 -24.63
N VAL A 10 4.67 1.70 -23.76
CA VAL A 10 4.46 1.13 -22.43
C VAL A 10 3.92 -0.27 -22.66
N ASP A 11 4.72 -1.22 -22.22
CA ASP A 11 4.54 -2.64 -22.35
C ASP A 11 3.11 -3.03 -21.96
N ARG A 12 2.36 -3.49 -22.96
CA ARG A 12 0.98 -3.95 -22.86
C ARG A 12 0.92 -5.37 -22.30
N THR A 13 1.85 -5.73 -21.40
CA THR A 13 1.64 -6.88 -20.52
C THR A 13 0.36 -6.60 -19.75
N CYS A 14 -0.64 -7.45 -19.97
CA CYS A 14 -1.86 -7.56 -19.18
C CYS A 14 -1.54 -7.23 -17.72
N LEU A 15 -1.84 -6.00 -17.29
CA LEU A 15 -1.89 -5.69 -15.87
C LEU A 15 -3.04 -6.54 -15.37
N ALA A 16 -2.71 -7.70 -14.80
CA ALA A 16 -3.67 -8.50 -14.05
C ALA A 16 -4.47 -7.50 -13.21
N SER A 17 -5.79 -7.49 -13.40
CA SER A 17 -6.65 -6.49 -12.78
C SER A 17 -6.38 -6.51 -11.28
N PHE A 18 -5.77 -5.45 -10.77
CA PHE A 18 -5.57 -5.28 -9.35
C PHE A 18 -6.95 -5.16 -8.71
N SER A 19 -7.35 -6.15 -7.92
CA SER A 19 -8.63 -6.15 -7.21
C SER A 19 -8.37 -6.11 -5.72
N VAL A 20 -9.15 -5.27 -5.02
CA VAL A 20 -9.18 -5.24 -3.57
C VAL A 20 -10.43 -6.01 -3.14
N VAL A 21 -10.24 -7.00 -2.27
CA VAL A 21 -11.34 -7.68 -1.57
C VAL A 21 -11.94 -6.68 -0.57
N SER A 22 -13.09 -6.12 -0.92
CA SER A 22 -13.81 -5.13 -0.11
C SER A 22 -14.24 -5.71 1.24
N ARG A 23 -14.46 -4.84 2.22
CA ARG A 23 -14.95 -5.21 3.56
C ARG A 23 -16.13 -6.19 3.55
N ALA A 24 -17.09 -5.99 2.65
CA ALA A 24 -18.27 -6.83 2.53
C ALA A 24 -17.91 -8.25 2.02
N GLN A 25 -16.96 -8.35 1.08
CA GLN A 25 -16.57 -9.63 0.48
C GLN A 25 -15.85 -10.57 1.45
N TRP A 26 -15.11 -10.03 2.42
CA TRP A 26 -14.43 -10.84 3.45
C TRP A 26 -15.15 -10.85 4.81
N GLY A 27 -16.40 -10.36 4.87
CA GLY A 27 -17.25 -10.44 6.06
C GLY A 27 -16.81 -9.54 7.22
N ALA A 28 -16.16 -8.40 6.95
CA ALA A 28 -15.70 -7.50 7.99
C ALA A 28 -16.88 -6.83 8.72
N ALA A 29 -16.83 -6.82 10.06
CA ALA A 29 -17.79 -6.08 10.88
C ALA A 29 -17.82 -4.58 10.51
N PRO A 30 -18.95 -3.86 10.65
CA PRO A 30 -19.01 -2.44 10.33
C PRO A 30 -18.06 -1.59 11.24
N PRO A 31 -17.49 -0.49 10.73
CA PRO A 31 -16.61 0.36 11.52
C PRO A 31 -17.37 1.07 12.64
N LYS A 32 -16.81 1.11 13.85
CA LYS A 32 -17.41 1.83 15.00
C LYS A 32 -17.35 3.35 14.85
N ARG A 33 -16.32 3.87 14.17
CA ARG A 33 -16.09 5.31 13.90
C ARG A 33 -15.25 5.46 12.63
N ARG A 34 -15.56 6.47 11.82
CA ARG A 34 -14.85 6.82 10.59
C ARG A 34 -14.50 8.30 10.59
N GLU A 35 -13.24 8.61 10.30
CA GLU A 35 -12.73 9.97 10.13
C GLU A 35 -12.01 10.04 8.80
N ASN A 36 -12.17 11.15 8.07
CA ASN A 36 -11.56 11.31 6.77
C ASN A 36 -10.21 12.05 6.87
N LEU A 37 -9.28 11.70 6.00
CA LEU A 37 -8.10 12.52 5.74
C LEU A 37 -8.54 13.83 5.09
N THR A 38 -7.85 14.92 5.40
CA THR A 38 -8.14 16.25 4.84
C THR A 38 -7.57 16.44 3.42
N GLY A 39 -6.75 15.50 2.95
CA GLY A 39 -6.15 15.50 1.62
C GLY A 39 -5.47 14.16 1.30
N PRO A 40 -4.74 14.08 0.18
CA PRO A 40 -3.96 12.90 -0.18
C PRO A 40 -2.95 12.55 0.92
N ALA A 41 -2.74 11.25 1.17
CA ALA A 41 -1.73 10.83 2.12
C ALA A 41 -0.32 11.15 1.56
N GLN A 42 0.52 11.72 2.42
CA GLN A 42 1.89 12.12 2.08
C GLN A 42 2.90 11.01 2.40
N LYS A 43 2.51 10.04 3.23
CA LYS A 43 3.35 8.92 3.67
C LYS A 43 2.64 7.60 3.48
N VAL A 44 3.40 6.55 3.19
CA VAL A 44 2.95 5.16 3.21
C VAL A 44 3.77 4.40 4.25
N VAL A 45 3.11 3.77 5.20
CA VAL A 45 3.74 3.03 6.31
C VAL A 45 3.44 1.54 6.19
N ILE A 46 4.48 0.72 6.04
CA ILE A 46 4.36 -0.74 5.99
C ILE A 46 4.33 -1.33 7.41
N HIS A 47 3.33 -2.17 7.71
CA HIS A 47 2.96 -2.57 9.07
C HIS A 47 2.44 -4.04 9.20
N HIS A 48 1.92 -4.40 10.38
CA HIS A 48 1.18 -5.65 10.69
C HIS A 48 -0.32 -5.43 11.05
N THR A 49 -0.82 -4.18 11.04
CA THR A 49 -2.25 -3.81 11.24
C THR A 49 -2.52 -2.54 10.46
N ALA A 50 -3.43 -2.52 9.47
CA ALA A 50 -3.51 -1.33 8.63
C ALA A 50 -4.82 -1.11 7.84
N LEU A 51 -4.79 -0.06 7.03
CA LEU A 51 -5.89 0.39 6.17
C LEU A 51 -6.13 -0.59 5.02
N PHE A 52 -5.07 -1.28 4.57
CA PHE A 52 -5.13 -2.45 3.69
C PHE A 52 -4.32 -3.60 4.31
N LEU A 53 -4.71 -4.84 4.02
CA LEU A 53 -3.94 -6.04 4.36
C LEU A 53 -3.57 -6.80 3.08
N VAL A 54 -2.41 -7.45 3.07
CA VAL A 54 -1.87 -8.14 1.89
C VAL A 54 -1.51 -9.56 2.28
N GLY A 55 -2.14 -10.53 1.63
CA GLY A 55 -1.85 -11.95 1.81
C GLY A 55 -0.56 -12.38 1.10
N PHE A 56 -0.04 -13.52 1.51
CA PHE A 56 1.11 -14.15 0.86
C PHE A 56 0.85 -14.47 -0.62
N ASP A 57 -0.40 -14.76 -0.98
CA ASP A 57 -0.86 -14.99 -2.35
C ASP A 57 -1.00 -13.69 -3.19
N GLY A 58 -0.74 -12.52 -2.59
CA GLY A 58 -0.93 -11.22 -3.21
C GLY A 58 -2.34 -10.64 -3.05
N THR A 59 -3.28 -11.37 -2.47
CA THR A 59 -4.65 -10.85 -2.29
C THR A 59 -4.64 -9.63 -1.36
N VAL A 60 -5.19 -8.50 -1.83
CA VAL A 60 -5.31 -7.27 -1.04
C VAL A 60 -6.70 -7.17 -0.44
N PHE A 61 -6.77 -7.06 0.88
CA PHE A 61 -8.00 -6.91 1.64
C PHE A 61 -8.18 -5.48 2.12
N GLU A 62 -9.38 -4.94 1.95
CA GLU A 62 -9.73 -3.63 2.46
C GLU A 62 -9.89 -3.67 3.99
N GLY A 63 -9.02 -2.93 4.69
CA GLY A 63 -9.18 -2.59 6.10
C GLY A 63 -10.07 -1.35 6.24
N ARG A 64 -9.51 -0.23 6.69
CA ARG A 64 -10.23 1.07 6.72
C ARG A 64 -10.35 1.72 5.34
N GLY A 65 -9.54 1.31 4.38
CA GLY A 65 -9.58 1.80 3.00
C GLY A 65 -9.01 3.19 2.81
N TRP A 66 -9.29 3.77 1.64
CA TRP A 66 -8.75 5.05 1.18
C TRP A 66 -9.34 6.26 1.90
N GLY A 67 -8.54 7.32 2.06
CA GLY A 67 -9.02 8.62 2.52
C GLY A 67 -9.52 8.64 3.96
N VAL A 68 -9.21 7.63 4.77
CA VAL A 68 -9.68 7.46 6.15
C VAL A 68 -8.51 7.45 7.12
N VAL A 69 -8.66 8.12 8.26
CA VAL A 69 -7.65 8.13 9.33
C VAL A 69 -7.49 6.73 9.93
N GLY A 70 -6.22 6.28 9.98
CA GLY A 70 -5.80 4.99 10.51
C GLY A 70 -5.60 4.94 12.02
N ALA A 71 -5.10 3.80 12.49
CA ALA A 71 -4.63 3.59 13.85
C ALA A 71 -3.40 2.66 13.85
N HIS A 72 -2.44 2.96 12.98
CA HIS A 72 -1.30 2.10 12.65
C HIS A 72 0.06 2.71 13.04
N ALA A 73 0.19 4.04 13.08
CA ALA A 73 1.41 4.74 13.47
C ALA A 73 1.08 5.98 14.30
N LYS A 74 1.32 5.92 15.62
CA LYS A 74 1.00 7.02 16.55
C LYS A 74 1.70 8.31 16.10
N GLY A 75 0.94 9.39 15.96
CA GLY A 75 1.45 10.69 15.49
C GLY A 75 1.42 10.89 13.96
N PHE A 76 1.23 9.83 13.18
CA PHE A 76 1.25 9.87 11.71
C PHE A 76 -0.05 9.40 11.05
N ASN A 77 -1.04 8.96 11.84
CA ASN A 77 -2.29 8.37 11.33
C ASN A 77 -3.14 9.32 10.46
N ASN A 78 -3.02 10.63 10.65
CA ASN A 78 -3.80 11.66 9.97
C ASN A 78 -3.18 12.15 8.65
N GLU A 79 -2.02 11.61 8.27
CA GLU A 79 -1.30 11.99 7.04
C GLU A 79 -0.70 10.80 6.29
N SER A 80 -0.96 9.57 6.74
CA SER A 80 -0.36 8.36 6.18
C SER A 80 -1.36 7.26 5.85
N LEU A 81 -1.04 6.52 4.78
CA LEU A 81 -1.67 5.25 4.46
C LEU A 81 -0.90 4.11 5.12
N GLY A 82 -1.56 3.28 5.90
CA GLY A 82 -0.99 2.04 6.42
C GLY A 82 -1.30 0.85 5.52
N ILE A 83 -0.29 0.05 5.18
CA ILE A 83 -0.44 -1.25 4.48
C ILE A 83 0.17 -2.35 5.35
N ALA A 84 -0.60 -3.38 5.68
CA ALA A 84 -0.14 -4.51 6.47
C ALA A 84 0.14 -5.73 5.60
N PHE A 85 1.32 -6.32 5.71
CA PHE A 85 1.55 -7.66 5.14
C PHE A 85 1.18 -8.71 6.19
N MET A 86 0.40 -9.71 5.80
CA MET A 86 0.03 -10.81 6.68
C MET A 86 1.16 -11.83 6.75
N GLY A 87 1.83 -11.91 7.90
CA GLY A 87 2.96 -12.82 8.13
C GLY A 87 3.95 -12.31 9.17
N ASN A 88 5.03 -13.06 9.42
CA ASN A 88 6.13 -12.64 10.28
C ASN A 88 7.44 -12.53 9.49
N PHE A 89 7.72 -11.32 9.00
CA PHE A 89 8.89 -11.06 8.14
C PHE A 89 10.19 -10.77 8.91
N ASN A 90 10.27 -11.11 10.20
CA ASN A 90 11.57 -11.37 10.82
C ASN A 90 12.14 -12.73 10.39
N ASN A 91 11.26 -13.68 10.05
CA ASN A 91 11.64 -15.04 9.66
C ASN A 91 11.36 -15.28 8.17
N ASP A 92 10.21 -14.81 7.69
CA ASP A 92 9.75 -15.04 6.32
C ASP A 92 10.18 -13.91 5.38
N THR A 93 10.13 -14.17 4.08
CA THR A 93 10.31 -13.13 3.04
C THR A 93 8.98 -12.83 2.37
N PRO A 94 8.70 -11.57 1.97
CA PRO A 94 7.49 -11.27 1.23
C PRO A 94 7.56 -11.94 -0.15
N SER A 95 6.45 -12.57 -0.55
CA SER A 95 6.31 -13.20 -1.85
C SER A 95 6.37 -12.17 -2.99
N SER A 96 6.70 -12.63 -4.20
CA SER A 96 6.66 -11.79 -5.41
C SER A 96 5.26 -11.23 -5.64
N GLU A 97 4.24 -12.03 -5.38
CA GLU A 97 2.83 -11.71 -5.60
C GLU A 97 2.37 -10.60 -4.65
N ALA A 98 2.75 -10.67 -3.37
CA ALA A 98 2.48 -9.63 -2.38
C ALA A 98 3.20 -8.31 -2.73
N VAL A 99 4.47 -8.39 -3.13
CA VAL A 99 5.25 -7.22 -3.57
C VAL A 99 4.61 -6.57 -4.79
N LEU A 100 4.24 -7.35 -5.81
CA LEU A 100 3.60 -6.84 -7.04
C LEU A 100 2.24 -6.19 -6.73
N SER A 101 1.43 -6.82 -5.88
CA SER A 101 0.11 -6.32 -5.53
C SER A 101 0.18 -4.99 -4.77
N VAL A 102 1.15 -4.83 -3.88
CA VAL A 102 1.38 -3.54 -3.21
C VAL A 102 1.86 -2.47 -4.19
N ARG A 103 2.73 -2.80 -5.14
CA ARG A 103 3.12 -1.84 -6.19
C ARG A 103 1.89 -1.36 -6.97
N GLN A 104 1.01 -2.27 -7.37
CA GLN A 104 -0.23 -1.92 -8.08
C GLN A 104 -1.17 -1.09 -7.20
N LEU A 105 -1.32 -1.43 -5.92
CA LEU A 105 -2.12 -0.66 -4.95
C LEU A 105 -1.60 0.78 -4.84
N LEU A 106 -0.27 0.96 -4.71
CA LEU A 106 0.35 2.28 -4.62
C LEU A 106 0.17 3.09 -5.90
N HIS A 107 0.35 2.47 -7.05
CA HIS A 107 0.13 3.12 -8.35
C HIS A 107 -1.32 3.58 -8.50
N SER A 108 -2.27 2.73 -8.10
CA SER A 108 -3.69 3.04 -8.11
C SER A 108 -4.06 4.17 -7.13
N GLY A 109 -3.42 4.20 -5.95
CA GLY A 109 -3.60 5.27 -4.98
C GLY A 109 -3.12 6.63 -5.51
N VAL A 110 -2.00 6.67 -6.23
CA VAL A 110 -1.51 7.88 -6.89
C VAL A 110 -2.43 8.30 -8.03
N SER A 111 -2.82 7.37 -8.92
CA SER A 111 -3.66 7.70 -10.09
C SER A 111 -5.05 8.19 -9.70
N GLN A 112 -5.58 7.74 -8.57
CA GLN A 112 -6.87 8.16 -8.03
C GLN A 112 -6.79 9.41 -7.12
N GLY A 113 -5.59 9.94 -6.86
CA GLY A 113 -5.40 11.11 -6.01
C GLY A 113 -5.50 10.85 -4.50
N PHE A 114 -5.46 9.60 -4.06
CA PHE A 114 -5.42 9.24 -2.63
C PHE A 114 -4.01 9.31 -2.03
N LEU A 115 -2.97 9.20 -2.87
CA LEU A 115 -1.57 9.32 -2.50
C LEU A 115 -0.92 10.47 -3.26
N CYS A 116 -0.06 11.23 -2.58
CA CYS A 116 0.80 12.21 -3.25
C CYS A 116 1.81 11.49 -4.15
N PRO A 117 2.07 11.90 -5.41
CA PRO A 117 3.00 11.19 -6.30
C PRO A 117 4.42 11.01 -5.75
N ASP A 118 4.86 11.89 -4.86
CA ASP A 118 6.16 11.90 -4.19
C ASP A 118 6.11 11.37 -2.74
N PHE A 119 5.10 10.55 -2.41
CA PHE A 119 4.92 10.02 -1.07
C PHE A 119 6.19 9.36 -0.50
N ALA A 120 6.43 9.53 0.80
CA ALA A 120 7.49 8.82 1.49
C ALA A 120 7.05 7.39 1.85
N LEU A 121 7.76 6.38 1.35
CA LEU A 121 7.57 4.98 1.73
C LEU A 121 8.48 4.63 2.92
N MET A 122 7.87 4.20 4.03
CA MET A 122 8.55 3.97 5.30
C MET A 122 8.10 2.63 5.92
N GLY A 123 8.96 2.02 6.72
CA GLY A 123 8.58 0.96 7.64
C GLY A 123 8.05 1.55 8.95
N HIS A 124 7.22 0.81 9.71
CA HIS A 124 6.74 1.32 11.00
C HIS A 124 7.87 1.60 12.00
N ARG A 125 8.98 0.85 11.94
CA ARG A 125 10.21 1.10 12.70
C ARG A 125 10.86 2.46 12.45
N ASP A 126 10.56 3.11 11.33
CA ASP A 126 11.08 4.45 11.02
C ASP A 126 10.35 5.54 11.82
N LEU A 127 9.19 5.21 12.39
CA LEU A 127 8.30 6.14 13.09
C LEU A 127 8.16 5.84 14.58
N SER A 128 8.53 4.63 15.02
CA SER A 128 8.42 4.20 16.41
C SER A 128 9.44 3.10 16.76
N ALA A 129 9.71 2.92 18.05
CA ALA A 129 10.56 1.85 18.54
C ALA A 129 9.84 0.49 18.45
N THR A 130 9.86 -0.12 17.27
CA THR A 130 9.23 -1.41 16.97
C THR A 130 10.07 -2.20 15.97
N GLU A 131 9.94 -3.53 15.98
CA GLU A 131 10.54 -4.39 14.96
C GLU A 131 9.72 -4.43 13.67
N CYS A 132 8.48 -3.96 13.68
CA CYS A 132 7.63 -3.94 12.48
C CYS A 132 8.26 -3.06 11.37
N PRO A 133 8.32 -3.47 10.09
CA PRO A 133 7.60 -4.57 9.45
C PRO A 133 8.34 -5.92 9.42
N GLY A 134 9.38 -6.09 10.23
CA GLY A 134 10.28 -7.24 10.20
C GLY A 134 11.49 -7.00 9.27
N ALA A 135 12.62 -7.64 9.58
CA ALA A 135 13.89 -7.38 8.90
C ALA A 135 13.83 -7.62 7.37
N ASN A 136 13.22 -8.72 6.93
CA ASN A 136 13.19 -9.11 5.52
C ASN A 136 12.26 -8.21 4.70
N LEU A 137 11.09 -7.85 5.25
CA LEU A 137 10.16 -6.94 4.59
C LEU A 137 10.69 -5.50 4.59
N TYR A 138 11.36 -5.08 5.66
CA TYR A 138 12.03 -3.77 5.69
C TYR A 138 13.12 -3.65 4.61
N ALA A 139 13.94 -4.69 4.44
CA ALA A 139 14.93 -4.74 3.36
C ALA A 139 14.28 -4.74 1.95
N ALA A 140 13.03 -5.18 1.83
CA ALA A 140 12.29 -5.22 0.56
C ALA A 140 11.58 -3.90 0.21
N LEU A 141 11.52 -2.90 1.10
CA LEU A 141 10.83 -1.62 0.83
C LEU A 141 11.24 -0.95 -0.50
N PRO A 142 12.52 -0.92 -0.91
CA PRO A 142 12.90 -0.35 -2.21
C PRO A 142 12.23 -1.03 -3.41
N LYS A 143 11.86 -2.32 -3.28
CA LYS A 143 11.16 -3.08 -4.32
C LYS A 143 9.68 -2.68 -4.45
N LEU A 144 9.10 -2.05 -3.43
CA LEU A 144 7.71 -1.57 -3.45
C LEU A 144 7.56 -0.20 -4.13
N LYS A 145 8.64 0.59 -4.20
CA LYS A 145 8.62 1.90 -4.85
C LYS A 145 8.29 1.78 -6.33
N LEU A 146 7.36 2.59 -6.80
CA LEU A 146 7.16 2.83 -8.22
C LEU A 146 8.42 3.50 -8.73
N ARG A 147 9.08 2.92 -9.74
CA ARG A 147 10.19 3.61 -10.39
C ARG A 147 9.58 4.78 -11.17
N PRO A 148 10.20 5.96 -11.15
CA PRO A 148 9.77 7.09 -11.98
C PRO A 148 9.81 6.73 -13.47
#